data_AF-A0A1F7V185-F1
#
_entry.id   AF-A0A1F7V185-F1
#
_cell.length_a   1.000
_cell.length_b   1.000
_cell.length_c   1.000
_cell.angle_alpha   90.00
_cell.angle_beta   90.00
_cell.angle_gamma   90.00
#
_symmetry.space_group_name_H-M   'P 1'
#
loop_
_entity.id
_entity.type
_entity.pdbx_description
1 polymer ?
#
loop_
_entity_poly.entity_id
_entity_poly.type
_entity_poly.pdbx_seq_one_letter_code
_entity_poly.pdbx_strand_id
1 'polypeptide(L)'
;MHEGMHHYHTRKRIHHHFEQWPHPNALKRFIDRMVYVVGFFAIAMTVPQFYEVWINKNAAGVSALSWGAYSFTSLFWFFYGILHKERPLMINYGIWVLLNGLIAAGALIYG
;
A
#
# COMPACT_ATOMS: atom_id res chain seq x y z
N MET A 1 -19.50 28.43 -9.13
CA MET A 1 -19.18 27.75 -10.40
C MET A 1 -18.42 26.42 -10.17
N HIS A 2 -18.86 25.55 -9.25
CA HIS A 2 -18.17 24.27 -8.94
C HIS A 2 -19.01 23.01 -9.20
N GLU A 3 -20.24 23.12 -9.73
CA GLU A 3 -21.10 21.96 -10.01
C GLU A 3 -20.73 21.21 -11.31
N GLY A 4 -20.16 21.89 -12.31
CA GLY A 4 -19.95 21.30 -13.64
C GLY A 4 -18.94 20.13 -13.69
N MET A 5 -17.91 20.16 -12.85
CA MET A 5 -16.84 19.13 -12.88
C MET A 5 -17.28 17.80 -12.26
N HIS A 6 -18.24 17.81 -11.31
CA HIS A 6 -18.76 16.59 -10.69
C HIS A 6 -19.51 15.72 -11.71
N HIS A 7 -20.24 16.35 -12.65
CA HIS A 7 -20.99 15.64 -13.69
C HIS A 7 -20.11 15.03 -14.79
N TYR A 8 -18.89 15.55 -15.00
CA TYR A 8 -17.99 15.05 -16.04
C TYR A 8 -17.45 13.66 -15.70
N HIS A 9 -17.07 13.43 -14.43
CA HIS A 9 -16.59 12.12 -13.97
C HIS A 9 -17.70 11.06 -13.93
N THR A 10 -18.93 11.45 -13.58
CA THR A 10 -20.08 10.54 -13.56
C THR A 10 -20.46 10.06 -14.97
N ARG A 11 -20.44 10.95 -15.97
CA ARG A 11 -20.76 10.60 -17.36
C ARG A 11 -19.72 9.68 -18.00
N LYS A 12 -18.43 9.88 -17.74
CA LYS A 12 -17.36 8.98 -18.23
C LYS A 12 -17.54 7.55 -17.71
N ARG A 13 -17.97 7.36 -16.46
CA ARG A 13 -18.19 6.02 -15.89
C ARG A 13 -19.37 5.29 -16.51
N ILE A 14 -20.47 6.01 -16.77
CA ILE A 14 -21.67 5.45 -17.40
C ILE A 14 -21.39 5.02 -18.85
N HIS A 15 -20.61 5.80 -19.61
CA HIS A 15 -20.34 5.52 -21.03
C HIS A 15 -19.33 4.39 -21.28
N HIS A 16 -18.44 4.07 -20.33
CA HIS A 16 -17.42 3.04 -20.49
C HIS A 16 -17.74 1.72 -19.77
N HIS A 17 -19.02 1.49 -19.40
CA HIS A 17 -19.45 0.30 -18.64
C HIS A 17 -18.71 0.07 -17.30
N PHE A 18 -18.19 1.12 -16.69
CA PHE A 18 -17.60 1.00 -15.35
C PHE A 18 -18.70 0.86 -14.30
N GLU A 19 -18.39 0.23 -13.15
CA GLU A 19 -19.33 0.14 -12.04
C GLU A 19 -19.85 1.55 -11.63
N GLN A 20 -21.15 1.63 -11.40
CA GLN A 20 -21.82 2.88 -11.06
C GLN A 20 -21.27 3.44 -9.74
N TRP A 21 -20.98 4.74 -9.69
CA TRP A 21 -20.56 5.41 -8.46
C TRP A 21 -21.63 6.40 -8.00
N PRO A 22 -22.09 6.33 -6.74
CA PRO A 22 -21.73 5.33 -5.72
C PRO A 22 -22.34 3.95 -6.03
N HIS A 23 -21.62 2.87 -5.69
CA HIS A 23 -22.08 1.50 -5.99
C HIS A 23 -23.43 1.20 -5.30
N PRO A 24 -24.43 0.57 -5.93
CA PRO A 24 -25.77 0.37 -5.35
C PRO A 24 -25.76 -0.44 -4.05
N ASN A 25 -24.87 -1.44 -3.95
CA ASN A 25 -24.68 -2.23 -2.73
C ASN A 25 -23.92 -1.44 -1.64
N ALA A 26 -24.52 -1.31 -0.46
CA ALA A 26 -23.95 -0.62 0.69
C ALA A 26 -22.64 -1.22 1.20
N LEU A 27 -22.47 -2.55 1.11
CA LEU A 27 -21.25 -3.23 1.52
C LEU A 27 -20.06 -2.83 0.65
N LYS A 28 -20.24 -2.75 -0.68
CA LYS A 28 -19.15 -2.32 -1.58
C LYS A 28 -18.72 -0.88 -1.25
N ARG A 29 -19.67 0.04 -1.05
CA ARG A 29 -19.35 1.42 -0.66
C ARG A 29 -18.60 1.51 0.68
N PHE A 30 -18.97 0.65 1.63
CA PHE A 30 -18.28 0.57 2.92
C PHE A 30 -16.84 0.07 2.74
N ILE A 31 -16.65 -1.02 1.99
CA ILE A 31 -15.32 -1.58 1.70
C ILE A 31 -14.45 -0.55 0.96
N ASP A 32 -14.98 0.13 -0.06
CA ASP A 32 -14.25 1.16 -0.81
C ASP A 32 -13.70 2.25 0.12
N ARG A 33 -14.47 2.65 1.13
CA ARG A 33 -14.02 3.62 2.15
C ARG A 33 -13.00 3.01 3.11
N MET A 34 -13.19 1.76 3.51
CA MET A 34 -12.30 1.06 4.43
C MET A 34 -10.92 0.78 3.83
N VAL A 35 -10.80 0.56 2.52
CA VAL A 35 -9.50 0.32 1.86
C VAL A 35 -8.50 1.46 2.13
N TYR A 36 -8.96 2.71 2.14
CA TYR A 36 -8.10 3.85 2.46
C TYR A 36 -7.62 3.84 3.92
N VAL A 37 -8.51 3.49 4.85
CA VAL A 37 -8.19 3.38 6.28
C VAL A 37 -7.21 2.23 6.50
N VAL A 38 -7.51 1.05 5.97
CA VAL A 38 -6.67 -0.15 6.10
C VAL A 38 -5.30 0.07 5.45
N GLY A 39 -5.23 0.74 4.30
CA GLY A 39 -3.96 1.07 3.65
C GLY A 39 -3.04 1.92 4.53
N PHE A 40 -3.60 2.94 5.21
CA PHE A 40 -2.86 3.74 6.18
C PHE A 40 -2.43 2.91 7.40
N PHE A 41 -3.35 2.14 7.97
CA PHE A 41 -3.06 1.29 9.13
C PHE A 41 -1.99 0.25 8.83
N ALA A 42 -1.97 -0.35 7.64
CA ALA A 42 -0.98 -1.35 7.25
C ALA A 42 0.46 -0.81 7.36
N ILE A 43 0.70 0.42 6.87
CA ILE A 43 2.00 1.08 7.00
C ILE A 43 2.27 1.43 8.47
N ALA A 44 1.28 1.98 9.17
CA ALA A 44 1.43 2.33 10.58
C ALA A 44 1.78 1.12 11.47
N MET A 45 1.23 -0.06 11.19
CA MET A 45 1.53 -1.29 11.93
C MET A 45 2.94 -1.83 11.68
N THR A 46 3.64 -1.34 10.65
CA THR A 46 5.04 -1.71 10.40
C THR A 46 6.02 -0.84 11.21
N VAL A 47 5.57 0.32 11.68
CA VAL A 47 6.39 1.26 12.48
C VAL A 47 6.88 0.64 13.80
N PRO A 48 6.04 -0.07 14.61
CA PRO A 48 6.53 -0.74 15.81
C PRO A 48 7.64 -1.76 15.53
N GLN A 49 7.51 -2.54 14.46
CA GLN A 49 8.54 -3.52 14.07
C GLN A 49 9.85 -2.82 13.70
N PHE A 50 9.76 -1.72 12.96
CA PHE A 50 10.93 -0.91 12.63
C PHE A 50 11.58 -0.33 13.89
N TYR A 51 10.77 0.18 14.83
CA TYR A 51 11.24 0.77 16.08
C TYR A 51 11.99 -0.25 16.94
N GLU A 52 11.44 -1.46 17.13
CA GLU A 52 12.12 -2.52 17.88
C GLU A 52 13.48 -2.86 17.28
N VAL A 53 13.53 -3.04 15.96
CA VAL A 53 14.76 -3.44 15.27
C VAL A 53 15.81 -2.33 15.30
N TRP A 54 15.43 -1.08 14.99
CA TRP A 54 16.41 0.00 14.77
C TRP A 54 16.65 0.91 15.97
N ILE A 55 15.69 1.05 16.87
CA ILE A 55 15.83 1.89 18.06
C ILE A 55 16.20 1.03 19.27
N ASN A 56 15.43 -0.03 19.55
CA ASN A 56 15.74 -0.93 20.66
C ASN A 56 16.88 -1.91 20.34
N LYS A 57 17.33 -1.95 19.08
CA LYS A 57 18.41 -2.83 18.61
C LYS A 57 18.11 -4.29 18.91
N ASN A 58 16.84 -4.66 18.83
CA ASN A 58 16.37 -6.00 19.11
C ASN A 58 15.61 -6.55 17.91
N ALA A 59 16.21 -7.51 17.24
CA ALA A 59 15.55 -8.26 16.17
C ALA A 59 15.45 -9.76 16.49
N ALA A 60 15.49 -10.13 17.77
CA ALA A 60 15.36 -11.52 18.18
C ALA A 60 14.03 -12.12 17.68
N GLY A 61 14.13 -13.22 16.94
CA GLY A 61 12.97 -13.89 16.32
C GLY A 61 12.43 -13.23 15.04
N VAL A 62 13.05 -12.15 14.58
CA VAL A 62 12.69 -11.51 13.30
C VAL A 62 13.40 -12.23 12.15
N SER A 63 12.63 -12.88 11.28
CA SER A 63 13.18 -13.61 10.12
C SER A 63 13.61 -12.65 9.00
N ALA A 64 14.91 -12.43 8.86
CA ALA A 64 15.48 -11.64 7.75
C ALA A 64 15.07 -12.19 6.37
N LEU A 65 14.98 -13.51 6.23
CA LEU A 65 14.54 -14.15 4.98
C LEU A 65 13.10 -13.77 4.62
N SER A 66 12.20 -13.76 5.61
CA SER A 66 10.79 -13.43 5.38
C SER A 66 10.62 -11.96 4.98
N TRP A 67 11.23 -11.04 5.72
CA TRP A 67 11.17 -9.61 5.41
C TRP A 67 11.90 -9.26 4.10
N GLY A 68 13.01 -9.95 3.80
CA GLY A 68 13.71 -9.84 2.54
C GLY A 68 12.86 -10.32 1.36
N ALA A 69 12.17 -11.45 1.51
CA ALA A 69 11.23 -11.95 0.50
C ALA A 69 10.07 -10.97 0.27
N TYR A 70 9.50 -10.38 1.32
CA TYR A 70 8.47 -9.35 1.17
C TYR A 70 8.99 -8.08 0.47
N SER A 71 10.23 -7.66 0.77
CA SER A 71 10.87 -6.55 0.04
C SER A 71 11.03 -6.89 -1.43
N PHE A 72 11.49 -8.10 -1.76
CA PHE A 72 11.65 -8.56 -3.14
C PHE A 72 10.31 -8.66 -3.90
N THR A 73 9.26 -9.21 -3.29
CA THR A 73 7.92 -9.21 -3.88
C THR A 73 7.39 -7.78 -4.09
N SER A 74 7.63 -6.88 -3.12
CA SER A 74 7.25 -5.47 -3.26
C SER A 74 7.99 -4.80 -4.42
N LEU A 75 9.24 -5.19 -4.66
CA LEU A 75 10.04 -4.66 -5.77
C LEU A 75 9.45 -5.04 -7.13
N PHE A 76 8.96 -6.28 -7.28
CA PHE A 76 8.23 -6.68 -8.49
C PHE A 76 7.00 -5.81 -8.75
N TRP A 77 6.17 -5.58 -7.73
CA TRP A 77 4.98 -4.74 -7.86
C TRP A 77 5.32 -3.26 -8.10
N PHE A 78 6.40 -2.77 -7.50
CA PHE A 78 6.90 -1.44 -7.75
C PHE A 78 7.28 -1.24 -9.23
N PHE A 79 8.07 -2.16 -9.80
CA PHE A 79 8.42 -2.13 -11.22
C PHE A 79 7.21 -2.33 -12.13
N TYR A 80 6.28 -3.21 -11.74
CA TYR A 80 5.01 -3.36 -12.46
C TYR A 80 4.25 -2.03 -12.52
N GLY A 81 4.17 -1.31 -11.39
CA GLY A 81 3.57 0.03 -11.31
C GLY A 81 4.27 1.04 -12.20
N ILE A 82 5.61 1.02 -12.27
CA ILE A 82 6.39 1.88 -13.18
C ILE A 82 6.03 1.59 -14.63
N LEU A 83 6.05 0.31 -15.03
CA LEU A 83 5.79 -0.11 -16.41
C LEU A 83 4.38 0.26 -16.87
N HIS A 84 3.39 0.15 -15.99
CA HIS A 84 1.99 0.48 -16.29
C HIS A 84 1.62 1.93 -15.98
N LYS A 85 2.59 2.74 -15.50
CA LYS A 85 2.39 4.15 -15.09
C LYS A 85 1.32 4.34 -14.01
N GLU A 86 1.15 3.33 -13.15
CA GLU A 86 0.20 3.30 -12.05
C GLU A 86 0.80 3.93 -10.79
N ARG A 87 0.63 5.25 -10.68
CA ARG A 87 1.19 6.04 -9.55
C ARG A 87 0.85 5.49 -8.16
N PRO A 88 -0.38 5.03 -7.87
CA PRO A 88 -0.70 4.48 -6.55
C PRO A 88 0.13 3.23 -6.22
N LEU A 89 0.32 2.33 -7.18
CA LEU A 89 1.13 1.13 -7.00
C LEU A 89 2.60 1.49 -6.79
N MET A 90 3.14 2.41 -7.59
CA MET A 90 4.52 2.88 -7.44
C MET A 90 4.79 3.44 -6.04
N ILE A 91 3.94 4.35 -5.56
CA ILE A 91 4.16 4.98 -4.25
C ILE A 91 4.02 3.95 -3.13
N ASN A 92 2.94 3.15 -3.15
CA ASN A 92 2.68 2.16 -2.11
C ASN A 92 3.80 1.12 -2.02
N TYR A 93 4.14 0.48 -3.14
CA TYR A 93 5.16 -0.57 -3.14
C TYR A 93 6.59 -0.03 -3.00
N GLY A 94 6.85 1.22 -3.39
CA GLY A 94 8.12 1.88 -3.08
C GLY A 94 8.35 2.01 -1.58
N ILE A 95 7.31 2.41 -0.82
CA ILE A 95 7.37 2.46 0.65
C ILE A 95 7.59 1.05 1.22
N TRP A 96 6.88 0.03 0.72
CA TRP A 96 7.05 -1.34 1.19
C TRP A 96 8.43 -1.93 0.93
N VAL A 97 9.04 -1.66 -0.24
CA VAL A 97 10.43 -2.07 -0.53
C VAL A 97 11.36 -1.52 0.53
N LEU A 98 11.26 -0.23 0.85
CA LEU A 98 12.12 0.43 1.83
C LEU A 98 11.90 -0.10 3.25
N LEU A 99 10.65 -0.15 3.73
CA LEU A 99 10.35 -0.60 5.09
C LEU A 99 10.74 -2.06 5.31
N ASN A 100 10.33 -2.95 4.40
CA ASN A 100 10.66 -4.36 4.51
C ASN A 100 12.17 -4.61 4.39
N GLY A 101 12.84 -3.87 3.48
CA GLY A 101 14.29 -3.95 3.31
C GLY A 101 15.05 -3.49 4.55
N LEU A 102 14.62 -2.39 5.17
CA LEU A 102 15.21 -1.91 6.42
C LEU A 102 14.99 -2.89 7.57
N ILE A 103 13.80 -3.49 7.70
CA ILE A 103 13.56 -4.50 8.74
C ILE A 103 14.41 -5.74 8.49
N ALA A 104 14.50 -6.22 7.25
CA ALA A 104 15.36 -7.35 6.89
C ALA A 104 16.84 -7.08 7.18
N ALA A 105 17.34 -5.90 6.81
CA ALA A 105 18.72 -5.49 7.09
C ALA A 105 18.98 -5.40 8.60
N GLY A 106 18.07 -4.78 9.35
CA GLY A 106 18.19 -4.68 10.80
C GLY A 106 18.10 -6.05 11.48
N ALA A 107 17.32 -6.99 10.96
CA ALA A 107 17.28 -8.37 11.43
C ALA A 107 18.60 -9.13 11.20
N LEU A 108 19.38 -8.80 10.17
CA LEU A 108 20.72 -9.36 9.98
C LEU A 108 21.77 -8.73 10.91
N ILE A 109 21.55 -7.49 11.37
CA ILE A 109 22.51 -6.74 12.19
C ILE A 109 22.26 -6.94 13.70
N TYR A 110 21.00 -7.04 14.10
CA TYR A 110 20.54 -7.06 15.50
C TYR A 110 19.76 -8.33 15.89
N GLY A 111 19.71 -9.32 15.01
CA GLY A 111 19.01 -10.60 15.21
C GLY A 111 19.88 -11.69 15.81
#